data_AF-A0A023PT81-F1
#
_entry.id   AF-A0A023PT81-F1
#
_cell.length_a   1.000
_cell.length_b   1.000
_cell.length_c   1.000
_cell.angle_alpha   90.00
_cell.angle_beta   90.00
_cell.angle_gamma   90.00
#
_symmetry.space_group_name_H-M   'P 1'
#
loop_
_entity.id
_entity.type
_entity.pdbx_description
1 polymer ?
#
loop_
_entity_poly.entity_id
_entity_poly.type
_entity_poly.pdbx_seq_one_letter_code
_entity_poly.pdbx_strand_id
1 'polypeptide(L)'
;MVRLFGFLFFLSFSILAKDLDNSQVYSVPSDERWLLIDILKNPCDVCTSDIYIQSGSARINGVWVSGVFEFSVSEKIDILFDSDTKFALGDIVQKISVETESNENM
;
A
#
# COMPACT_ATOMS: atom_id res chain seq x y z
N MET A 1 40.89 -19.98 40.73
CA MET A 1 40.65 -18.72 40.01
C MET A 1 39.66 -18.99 38.89
N VAL A 2 38.50 -18.34 38.97
CA VAL A 2 37.32 -18.64 38.14
C VAL A 2 37.50 -18.02 36.74
N ARG A 3 37.21 -18.84 35.73
CA ARG A 3 37.22 -18.51 34.29
C ARG A 3 36.15 -17.46 34.00
N LEU A 4 36.52 -16.34 33.37
CA LEU A 4 35.57 -15.35 32.87
C LEU A 4 35.43 -15.52 31.35
N PHE A 5 34.52 -16.39 30.93
CA PHE A 5 34.07 -16.51 29.54
C PHE A 5 33.19 -15.29 29.25
N GLY A 6 33.72 -14.33 28.49
CA GLY A 6 32.97 -13.17 28.00
C GLY A 6 31.94 -13.61 26.97
N PHE A 7 30.73 -13.89 27.45
CA PHE A 7 29.56 -14.20 26.64
C PHE A 7 29.02 -12.89 26.06
N LEU A 8 29.49 -12.51 24.86
CA LEU A 8 28.91 -11.42 24.07
C LEU A 8 27.54 -11.87 23.56
N PHE A 9 26.52 -11.57 24.35
CA PHE A 9 25.12 -11.85 24.07
C PHE A 9 24.62 -10.80 23.05
N PHE A 10 24.68 -11.15 21.76
CA PHE A 10 24.04 -10.40 20.69
C PHE A 10 22.51 -10.54 20.83
N LEU A 11 21.89 -9.62 21.58
CA LEU A 11 20.44 -9.43 21.56
C LEU A 11 20.07 -8.67 20.28
N SER A 12 19.99 -9.39 19.17
CA SER A 12 19.26 -8.92 17.99
C SER A 12 17.77 -8.94 18.33
N PHE A 13 17.25 -7.79 18.75
CA PHE A 13 15.80 -7.58 18.81
C PHE A 13 15.29 -7.54 17.38
N SER A 14 14.79 -8.68 16.89
CA SER A 14 13.96 -8.71 15.69
C SER A 14 12.69 -7.93 16.02
N ILE A 15 12.63 -6.67 15.61
CA ILE A 15 11.40 -5.88 15.66
C ILE A 15 10.42 -6.60 14.74
N LEU A 16 9.40 -7.22 15.33
CA LEU A 16 8.29 -7.81 14.59
C LEU A 16 7.58 -6.64 13.89
N ALA A 17 7.79 -6.51 12.58
CA ALA A 17 7.07 -5.55 11.78
C ALA A 17 5.57 -5.85 11.97
N LYS A 18 4.80 -4.84 12.38
CA LYS A 18 3.35 -4.95 12.50
C LYS A 18 2.82 -5.28 11.11
N ASP A 19 2.27 -6.49 10.94
CA ASP A 19 1.64 -6.90 9.70
C ASP A 19 0.55 -5.88 9.34
N LEU A 20 0.54 -5.46 8.07
CA LEU A 20 -0.49 -4.63 7.48
C LEU A 20 -1.86 -5.33 7.65
N ASP A 21 -2.82 -4.66 8.27
CA ASP A 21 -4.21 -5.14 8.30
C ASP A 21 -4.84 -4.92 6.92
N ASN A 22 -4.60 -5.87 6.02
CA ASN A 22 -5.13 -5.91 4.67
C ASN A 22 -6.54 -6.56 4.61
N SER A 23 -7.32 -6.52 5.70
CA SER A 23 -8.59 -7.25 5.80
C SER A 23 -9.64 -6.81 4.79
N GLN A 24 -9.56 -5.57 4.30
CA GLN A 24 -10.42 -5.05 3.24
C GLN A 24 -9.66 -4.94 1.91
N VAL A 25 -9.92 -5.88 1.01
CA VAL A 25 -9.41 -5.86 -0.37
C VAL A 25 -10.44 -5.24 -1.30
N TYR A 26 -10.02 -4.24 -2.04
CA TYR A 26 -10.78 -3.58 -3.10
C TYR A 26 -10.44 -4.21 -4.44
N SER A 27 -11.43 -4.29 -5.32
CA SER A 27 -11.27 -4.79 -6.69
C SER A 27 -11.88 -3.77 -7.64
N VAL A 28 -11.09 -3.25 -8.56
CA VAL A 28 -11.58 -2.41 -9.66
C VAL A 28 -12.36 -3.31 -10.62
N PRO A 29 -13.59 -2.94 -11.03
CA PRO A 29 -14.34 -3.68 -12.04
C PRO A 29 -13.60 -3.78 -13.38
N SER A 30 -13.91 -4.81 -14.16
CA SER A 30 -13.24 -5.11 -15.44
C SER A 30 -13.49 -4.06 -16.53
N ASP A 31 -14.56 -3.27 -16.40
CA ASP A 31 -15.02 -2.25 -17.33
C ASP A 31 -14.79 -0.81 -16.83
N GLU A 32 -14.07 -0.67 -15.71
CA GLU A 32 -13.82 0.61 -15.06
C GLU A 32 -12.33 0.84 -14.83
N ARG A 33 -11.96 2.11 -14.69
CA ARG A 33 -10.73 2.52 -14.01
C ARG A 33 -11.10 3.49 -12.90
N TRP A 34 -10.31 3.47 -11.83
CA TRP A 34 -10.57 4.32 -10.66
C TRP A 34 -9.47 5.36 -10.51
N LEU A 35 -9.82 6.63 -10.70
CA LEU A 35 -8.94 7.76 -10.44
C LEU A 35 -9.02 8.12 -8.95
N LEU A 36 -7.89 8.11 -8.24
CA LEU A 36 -7.85 8.51 -6.84
C LEU A 36 -7.97 10.04 -6.72
N ILE A 37 -9.02 10.49 -6.04
CA ILE A 37 -9.28 11.92 -5.83
C ILE A 37 -8.85 12.38 -4.45
N ASP A 38 -9.06 11.54 -3.43
CA ASP A 38 -8.76 11.90 -2.05
C ASP A 38 -8.44 10.66 -1.20
N ILE A 39 -7.68 10.88 -0.12
CA ILE A 39 -7.30 9.86 0.84
C ILE A 39 -7.36 10.42 2.26
N LEU A 40 -8.20 9.81 3.10
CA LEU A 40 -8.33 10.17 4.51
C LEU A 40 -7.43 9.27 5.36
N LYS A 41 -6.49 9.90 6.07
CA LYS A 41 -5.49 9.21 6.90
C LYS A 41 -5.65 9.56 8.37
N ASN A 42 -5.44 8.57 9.24
CA ASN A 42 -5.17 8.78 10.65
C ASN A 42 -3.78 9.40 10.84
N PRO A 43 -3.60 10.29 11.84
CA PRO A 43 -2.28 10.77 12.20
C PRO A 43 -1.43 9.61 12.73
N CYS A 44 -0.15 9.60 12.35
CA CYS A 44 0.85 8.64 12.82
C CYS A 44 2.24 9.25 12.84
N ASP A 45 3.08 8.74 13.74
CA ASP A 45 4.50 9.11 13.79
C ASP A 45 5.35 8.22 12.88
N VAL A 46 5.01 6.93 12.79
CA VAL A 46 5.66 5.94 11.90
C VAL A 46 4.57 5.10 11.27
N CYS A 47 4.50 5.12 9.95
CA CYS A 47 3.46 4.50 9.15
C CYS A 47 4.00 3.54 8.11
N THR A 48 3.13 2.62 7.72
CA THR A 48 3.33 1.73 6.57
C THR A 48 2.92 2.42 5.27
N SER A 49 2.96 1.68 4.15
CA SER A 49 2.44 2.14 2.85
C SER A 49 0.95 2.47 2.92
N ASP A 50 0.49 3.43 2.12
CA ASP A 50 -0.93 3.78 2.08
C ASP A 50 -1.75 2.79 1.25
N ILE A 51 -1.16 2.23 0.19
CA ILE A 51 -1.82 1.33 -0.74
C ILE A 51 -0.90 0.16 -1.08
N TYR A 52 -1.46 -1.06 -1.03
CA TYR A 52 -0.81 -2.31 -1.38
C TYR A 52 -1.52 -2.96 -2.56
N ILE A 53 -0.91 -2.99 -3.74
CA ILE A 53 -1.42 -3.70 -4.92
C ILE A 53 -1.10 -5.19 -4.79
N GLN A 54 -2.14 -6.02 -4.79
CA GLN A 54 -2.04 -7.48 -4.75
C GLN A 54 -1.95 -8.09 -6.14
N SER A 55 -2.56 -7.45 -7.13
CA SER A 55 -2.52 -7.83 -8.55
C SER A 55 -3.05 -6.71 -9.42
N GLY A 56 -2.67 -6.68 -10.70
CA GLY A 56 -3.13 -5.70 -11.67
C GLY A 56 -2.10 -4.60 -11.91
N SER A 57 -2.56 -3.39 -12.19
CA SER A 57 -1.69 -2.26 -12.48
C SER A 57 -2.25 -0.92 -12.01
N ALA A 58 -1.35 0.00 -11.69
CA ALA A 58 -1.70 1.37 -11.40
C ALA A 58 -0.76 2.31 -12.16
N ARG A 59 -1.32 3.41 -12.66
CA ARG A 59 -0.55 4.51 -13.21
C ARG A 59 -0.29 5.51 -12.10
N ILE A 60 0.98 5.72 -11.78
CA ILE A 60 1.43 6.64 -10.73
C ILE A 60 2.25 7.73 -11.42
N ASN A 61 1.78 8.98 -11.39
CA ASN A 61 2.42 10.12 -12.05
C ASN A 61 2.77 9.87 -13.53
N GLY A 62 1.86 9.24 -14.27
CA GLY A 62 2.07 8.93 -15.69
C GLY A 62 2.79 7.61 -15.98
N VAL A 63 3.30 6.91 -14.96
CA VAL A 63 4.05 5.66 -15.13
C VAL A 63 3.19 4.47 -14.72
N TRP A 64 3.01 3.50 -15.63
CA TRP A 64 2.35 2.24 -15.33
C TRP A 64 3.28 1.31 -14.55
N VAL A 65 2.80 0.82 -13.41
CA VAL A 65 3.46 -0.20 -12.59
C VAL A 65 2.50 -1.38 -12.45
N SER A 66 3.00 -2.59 -12.68
CA SER A 66 2.19 -3.82 -12.68
C SER A 66 2.78 -4.87 -11.75
N GLY A 67 1.91 -5.75 -11.23
CA GLY A 67 2.31 -6.85 -10.35
C GLY A 67 1.95 -6.57 -8.90
N VAL A 68 2.83 -7.01 -7.98
CA VAL A 68 2.66 -6.83 -6.53
C VAL A 68 3.60 -5.72 -6.07
N PHE A 69 3.05 -4.64 -5.52
CA PHE A 69 3.84 -3.50 -5.06
C PHE A 69 3.04 -2.63 -4.09
N GLU A 70 3.73 -1.74 -3.39
CA GLU A 70 3.14 -0.83 -2.43
C GLU A 70 3.68 0.58 -2.59
N PHE A 71 2.88 1.57 -2.23
CA PHE A 71 3.28 2.97 -2.33
C PHE A 71 2.56 3.84 -1.30
N SER A 72 3.15 5.01 -1.06
CA SER A 72 2.54 6.07 -0.26
C SER A 72 2.03 7.19 -1.16
N VAL A 73 0.84 7.70 -0.83
CA VAL A 73 0.17 8.79 -1.51
C VAL A 73 0.60 10.10 -0.86
N SER A 74 1.27 10.96 -1.63
CA SER A 74 1.50 12.36 -1.24
C SER A 74 0.47 13.27 -1.92
N GLU A 75 0.29 14.49 -1.41
CA GLU A 75 -0.75 15.45 -1.84
C GLU A 75 -0.73 15.83 -3.33
N LYS A 76 0.30 15.44 -4.10
CA LYS A 76 0.50 15.84 -5.50
C LYS A 76 0.58 14.67 -6.49
N ILE A 77 0.16 13.47 -6.09
CA ILE A 77 0.30 12.28 -6.94
C ILE A 77 -1.00 12.03 -7.73
N ASP A 78 -0.86 11.85 -9.04
CA ASP A 78 -1.91 11.34 -9.93
C ASP A 78 -1.87 9.80 -9.90
N ILE A 79 -2.95 9.16 -9.44
CA ILE A 79 -3.04 7.70 -9.29
C ILE A 79 -4.31 7.21 -9.97
N LEU A 80 -4.14 6.36 -10.99
CA LEU A 80 -5.23 5.67 -11.68
C LEU A 80 -5.04 4.17 -11.54
N PHE A 81 -6.00 3.49 -10.92
CA PHE A 81 -6.04 2.03 -10.85
C PHE A 81 -6.67 1.48 -12.13
N ASP A 82 -6.00 0.52 -12.76
CA ASP A 82 -6.52 -0.13 -13.96
C ASP A 82 -7.60 -1.16 -13.63
N SER A 83 -8.35 -1.55 -14.67
CA SER A 83 -9.36 -2.61 -14.56
C SER A 83 -8.78 -3.90 -13.95
N ASP A 84 -9.60 -4.64 -13.20
CA ASP A 84 -9.23 -5.87 -12.50
C ASP A 84 -8.12 -5.74 -11.43
N THR A 85 -7.66 -4.51 -11.14
CA THR A 85 -6.66 -4.27 -10.10
C THR A 85 -7.24 -4.56 -8.72
N LYS A 86 -6.47 -5.31 -7.93
CA LYS A 86 -6.81 -5.63 -6.53
C LYS A 86 -5.82 -4.98 -5.61
N PHE A 87 -6.33 -4.26 -4.62
CA PHE A 87 -5.49 -3.55 -3.68
C PHE A 87 -6.09 -3.52 -2.28
N ALA A 88 -5.23 -3.38 -1.29
CA ALA A 88 -5.58 -3.15 0.10
C ALA A 88 -5.11 -1.76 0.52
N LEU A 89 -5.73 -1.24 1.58
CA LEU A 89 -5.35 0.03 2.18
C LEU A 89 -4.42 -0.22 3.38
N GLY A 90 -3.47 0.69 3.57
CA GLY A 90 -2.58 0.70 4.72
C GLY A 90 -3.31 0.93 6.03
N ASP A 91 -2.66 0.59 7.14
CA ASP A 91 -3.29 0.56 8.47
C ASP A 91 -3.77 1.93 8.99
N ILE A 92 -3.23 3.02 8.44
CA ILE A 92 -3.65 4.39 8.76
C ILE A 92 -4.62 4.99 7.75
N VAL A 93 -4.85 4.34 6.61
CA VAL A 93 -5.78 4.84 5.60
C VAL A 93 -7.19 4.43 6.01
N GLN A 94 -7.99 5.41 6.44
CA GLN A 94 -9.37 5.16 6.83
C GLN A 94 -10.26 4.94 5.60
N LYS A 95 -10.02 5.72 4.54
CA LYS A 95 -10.86 5.77 3.37
C LYS A 95 -10.12 6.38 2.19
N ILE A 96 -10.44 5.91 0.99
CA ILE A 96 -10.13 6.59 -0.27
C ILE A 96 -11.42 7.05 -0.96
N SER A 97 -11.32 8.10 -1.76
CA SER A 97 -12.36 8.56 -2.67
C SER A 97 -11.84 8.42 -4.09
N VAL A 98 -12.65 7.80 -4.95
CA VAL A 98 -12.30 7.55 -6.35
C VAL A 98 -13.38 8.10 -7.28
N GLU A 99 -12.96 8.52 -8.48
CA GLU A 99 -13.82 8.77 -9.62
C GLU A 99 -13.72 7.59 -10.60
N THR A 100 -14.86 7.15 -11.11
CA THR A 100 -14.94 6.06 -12.09
C THR A 100 -14.80 6.62 -13.50
N GLU A 101 -13.85 6.09 -14.26
CA GLU A 101 -13.75 6.27 -15.70
C GLU A 101 -14.24 4.99 -16.39
N SER A 102 -15.28 5.08 -17.23
CA SER A 102 -15.76 3.95 -18.02
C SER A 102 -14.77 3.61 -19.13
N ASN A 103 -14.44 2.33 -19.27
CA ASN A 103 -13.52 1.84 -20.29
C ASN A 103 -14.27 1.61 -21.62
N GLU A 104 -14.93 2.64 -22.16
CA GLU A 104 -15.80 2.54 -23.36
C GLU A 104 -15.06 2.32 -24.70
N ASN A 105 -13.80 1.88 -24.70
CA ASN A 105 -13.00 1.70 -25.91
C ASN A 105 -12.29 0.33 -26.00
N MET A 106 -13.02 -0.77 -25.78
CA MET A 106 -12.55 -2.10 -26.18
C MET A 106 -13.62 -2.91 -26.91
#